data_AF-W4L3X6-F1
#
_entry.id   AF-W4L3X6-F1
#
_cell.length_a   1.000
_cell.length_b   1.000
_cell.length_c   1.000
_cell.angle_alpha   90.00
_cell.angle_beta   90.00
_cell.angle_gamma   90.00
#
_symmetry.space_group_name_H-M   'P 1'
#
loop_
_entity.id
_entity.type
_entity.pdbx_description
1 polymer ?
#
loop_
_entity_poly.entity_id
_entity_poly.type
_entity_poly.pdbx_seq_one_letter_code
_entity_poly.pdbx_strand_id
1 'polypeptide(L)'
;MNPQRLWGASVLTLLTILLLSLTATVMAQPIGYQAVPRDAFPVFDDPDMLTAEVAEREGVIYPRDVVIGVRHGQAAKAYPITIMGVHELGNDTLGGIPIAVSW
;
A
#
# COMPACT_ATOMS: atom_id res chain seq x y z
N MET A 1 8.54 50.72 -36.67
CA MET A 1 8.35 49.50 -35.86
C MET A 1 9.26 49.62 -34.64
N ASN A 2 8.73 49.72 -33.41
CA ASN A 2 9.54 50.09 -32.23
C ASN A 2 10.24 48.86 -31.61
N PRO A 3 11.59 48.76 -31.66
CA PRO A 3 12.34 47.61 -31.14
C PRO A 3 12.23 47.45 -29.61
N GLN A 4 11.88 48.50 -28.88
CA GLN A 4 11.69 48.47 -27.42
C GLN A 4 10.47 47.63 -26.99
N ARG A 5 9.45 47.45 -27.87
CA ARG A 5 8.26 46.61 -27.57
C ARG A 5 8.54 45.11 -27.60
N LEU A 6 9.54 44.66 -28.36
CA LEU A 6 9.85 43.24 -28.53
C LEU A 6 10.62 42.68 -27.32
N TRP A 7 11.46 43.51 -26.69
CA TRP A 7 12.24 43.13 -25.51
C TRP A 7 11.35 42.85 -24.29
N GLY A 8 10.32 43.68 -24.07
CA GLY A 8 9.36 43.46 -22.98
C GLY A 8 8.56 42.17 -23.14
N ALA A 9 8.16 41.83 -24.37
CA ALA A 9 7.42 40.60 -24.65
C ALA A 9 8.29 39.34 -24.45
N SER A 10 9.53 39.34 -24.92
CA SER A 10 10.44 38.20 -24.77
C SER A 10 10.84 37.94 -23.31
N VAL A 11 11.05 39.00 -22.52
CA VAL A 11 11.33 38.88 -21.08
C VAL A 11 10.11 38.32 -20.32
N LEU A 12 8.91 38.79 -20.66
CA LEU A 12 7.68 38.29 -20.04
C LEU A 12 7.45 36.80 -20.34
N THR A 13 7.64 36.38 -21.59
CA THR A 13 7.51 34.96 -21.98
C THR A 13 8.53 34.06 -21.28
N LEU A 14 9.80 34.48 -21.18
CA LEU A 14 10.82 33.74 -20.44
C LEU A 14 10.49 33.64 -18.95
N LEU A 15 9.99 34.72 -18.35
CA LEU A 15 9.57 34.72 -16.95
C LEU A 15 8.37 33.80 -16.72
N THR A 16 7.39 33.79 -17.64
CA THR A 16 6.23 32.89 -17.56
C THR A 16 6.65 31.42 -17.72
N ILE A 17 7.55 31.10 -18.65
CA ILE A 17 8.08 29.74 -18.80
C ILE A 17 8.84 29.33 -17.53
N LEU A 18 9.66 30.23 -16.97
CA LEU A 18 10.39 29.97 -15.73
C LEU A 18 9.44 29.74 -14.55
N LEU A 19 8.41 30.59 -14.37
CA LEU A 19 7.39 30.40 -13.34
C LEU A 19 6.61 29.10 -13.53
N LEU A 20 6.22 28.76 -14.75
CA LEU A 20 5.49 27.51 -15.05
C LEU A 20 6.37 26.29 -14.76
N SER A 21 7.64 26.31 -15.15
CA SER A 21 8.59 25.23 -14.88
C SER A 21 8.84 25.05 -13.38
N LEU A 22 8.96 26.15 -12.62
CA LEU A 22 9.12 26.11 -11.17
C LEU A 22 7.86 25.56 -10.47
N THR A 23 6.67 25.95 -10.96
CA THR A 23 5.39 25.48 -10.41
C THR A 23 5.21 23.97 -10.66
N ALA A 24 5.57 23.48 -11.84
CA ALA A 24 5.51 22.04 -12.17
C ALA A 24 6.43 21.19 -11.27
N THR A 25 7.62 21.68 -10.93
CA THR A 25 8.56 20.97 -10.03
C THR A 25 8.04 20.90 -8.59
N VAL A 26 7.37 21.95 -8.10
CA VAL A 26 6.77 21.97 -6.75
C VAL A 26 5.55 21.05 -6.67
N MET A 27 4.76 20.96 -7.75
CA MET A 27 3.61 20.04 -7.82
C MET A 27 4.00 18.58 -8.11
N ALA A 28 5.24 18.34 -8.56
CA ALA A 28 5.79 17.00 -8.80
C ALA A 28 6.52 16.40 -7.59
N GLN A 29 6.42 17.02 -6.41
CA GLN A 29 6.93 16.40 -5.19
C GLN A 29 6.09 15.16 -4.88
N PRO A 30 6.70 13.98 -4.69
CA PRO A 30 5.96 12.79 -4.31
C PRO A 30 5.17 13.08 -3.02
N ILE A 31 3.87 12.81 -3.06
CA ILE A 31 3.00 12.92 -1.89
C ILE A 31 3.40 11.78 -0.94
N GLY A 32 4.20 12.10 0.08
CA GLY A 32 4.60 11.17 1.13
C GLY A 32 6.12 10.98 1.24
N TYR A 33 6.61 11.00 2.49
CA TYR A 33 7.94 10.52 2.82
C TYR A 33 7.90 8.98 2.87
N GLN A 34 8.73 8.31 2.07
CA GLN A 34 8.84 6.86 2.13
C GLN A 34 9.60 6.46 3.42
N ALA A 35 8.84 6.11 4.46
CA ALA A 35 9.39 5.78 5.77
C ALA A 35 10.20 4.46 5.78
N VAL A 36 9.84 3.52 4.91
CA VAL A 36 10.47 2.20 4.79
C VAL A 36 10.70 1.82 3.33
N PRO A 37 11.74 1.01 2.99
CA PRO A 37 11.91 0.46 1.65
C PRO A 37 10.66 -0.25 1.14
N ARG A 38 10.54 -0.38 -0.18
CA ARG A 38 9.54 -1.27 -0.77
C ARG A 38 9.81 -2.69 -0.27
N ASP A 39 8.74 -3.43 0.06
CA ASP A 39 8.80 -4.82 0.54
C ASP A 39 9.55 -5.00 1.88
N ALA A 40 9.57 -3.96 2.72
CA ALA A 40 10.22 -4.00 4.03
C ALA A 40 9.50 -4.86 5.07
N PHE A 41 8.23 -5.22 4.84
CA PHE A 41 7.46 -6.10 5.71
C PHE A 41 7.30 -7.47 5.06
N PRO A 42 7.48 -8.57 5.82
CA PRO A 42 7.27 -9.90 5.28
C PRO A 42 5.78 -10.11 4.99
N VAL A 43 5.45 -10.36 3.73
CA VAL A 43 4.08 -10.68 3.29
C VAL A 43 3.92 -12.20 3.33
N PHE A 44 2.74 -12.69 3.72
CA PHE A 44 2.39 -14.11 3.52
C PHE A 44 1.99 -14.35 2.07
N ASP A 45 2.51 -15.41 1.47
CA ASP A 45 2.12 -15.86 0.13
C ASP A 45 1.75 -17.34 0.22
N ASP A 46 0.47 -17.65 -0.04
CA ASP A 46 -0.15 -18.98 0.08
C ASP A 46 0.18 -19.71 1.40
N PRO A 47 -0.26 -19.16 2.55
CA PRO A 47 0.13 -19.68 3.85
C PRO A 47 -0.49 -21.06 4.15
N ASP A 48 0.31 -21.93 4.76
CA ASP A 48 -0.17 -23.19 5.33
C ASP A 48 -1.14 -22.93 6.50
N MET A 49 -2.37 -23.39 6.36
CA MET A 49 -3.41 -23.16 7.35
C MET A 49 -3.47 -24.29 8.38
N LEU A 50 -3.44 -23.92 9.66
CA LEU A 50 -3.73 -24.84 10.77
C LEU A 50 -5.25 -24.87 11.07
N THR A 51 -5.73 -25.99 11.61
CA THR A 51 -7.06 -25.99 12.24
C THR A 51 -7.01 -25.21 13.56
N ALA A 52 -8.16 -24.72 14.02
CA ALA A 52 -8.25 -23.99 15.28
C ALA A 52 -7.74 -24.83 16.45
N GLU A 53 -8.05 -26.13 16.52
CA GLU A 53 -7.57 -26.99 17.61
C GLU A 53 -6.04 -27.17 17.61
N VAL A 54 -5.43 -27.29 16.42
CA VAL A 54 -3.97 -27.41 16.31
C VAL A 54 -3.31 -26.10 16.70
N ALA A 55 -3.80 -24.97 16.18
CA ALA A 55 -3.27 -23.66 16.49
C ALA A 55 -3.37 -23.31 17.98
N GLU A 56 -4.48 -23.67 18.65
CA GLU A 56 -4.64 -23.47 20.09
C GLU A 56 -3.69 -24.37 20.90
N ARG A 57 -3.59 -25.66 20.53
CA ARG A 57 -2.68 -26.61 21.20
C ARG A 57 -1.21 -26.20 21.09
N GLU A 58 -0.81 -25.65 19.95
CA GLU A 58 0.55 -25.18 19.70
C GLU A 58 0.81 -23.77 20.28
N GLY A 59 -0.20 -23.12 20.86
CA GLY A 59 -0.08 -21.80 21.46
C GLY A 59 0.12 -20.68 20.42
N VAL A 60 -0.30 -20.92 19.17
CA VAL A 60 -0.30 -19.93 18.09
C VAL A 60 -1.46 -18.95 18.23
N ILE A 61 -2.59 -19.45 18.75
CA ILE A 61 -3.78 -18.65 19.07
C ILE A 61 -4.29 -18.96 20.48
N TYR A 62 -5.07 -18.04 21.04
CA TYR A 62 -5.74 -18.18 22.32
C TYR A 62 -7.26 -17.99 22.21
N PRO A 63 -8.08 -18.48 23.18
CA PRO A 63 -9.54 -18.43 23.11
C PRO A 63 -10.20 -17.06 22.90
N ARG A 64 -9.46 -15.95 23.07
CA ARG A 64 -9.96 -14.58 22.90
C ARG A 64 -9.21 -13.80 21.84
N ASP A 65 -8.39 -14.46 21.04
CA ASP A 65 -7.70 -13.79 19.94
C ASP A 65 -8.69 -13.30 18.89
N VAL A 66 -8.45 -12.07 18.44
CA VAL A 66 -9.22 -11.49 17.35
C VAL A 66 -8.65 -12.05 16.04
N VAL A 67 -9.55 -12.37 15.12
CA VAL A 67 -9.20 -12.88 13.78
C VAL A 67 -9.96 -12.08 12.73
N ILE A 68 -9.36 -11.94 11.55
CA ILE A 68 -10.08 -11.58 10.33
C ILE A 68 -10.66 -12.88 9.77
N GLY A 69 -11.98 -13.02 9.77
CA GLY A 69 -12.66 -14.15 9.15
C GLY A 69 -13.01 -13.84 7.69
N VAL A 70 -12.63 -14.71 6.76
CA VAL A 70 -13.01 -14.57 5.34
C VAL A 70 -13.75 -15.82 4.90
N ARG A 71 -14.93 -15.64 4.30
CA ARG A 71 -15.76 -16.72 3.77
C ARG A 71 -16.17 -16.44 2.33
N HIS A 72 -15.97 -17.42 1.47
CA HIS A 72 -16.48 -17.43 0.10
C HIS A 72 -17.11 -18.79 -0.21
N GLY A 73 -18.43 -18.82 -0.43
CA GLY A 73 -19.17 -20.08 -0.61
C GLY A 73 -19.06 -20.98 0.63
N GLN A 74 -18.55 -22.20 0.42
CA GLN A 74 -18.27 -23.19 1.46
C GLN A 74 -16.86 -23.09 2.05
N ALA A 75 -15.98 -22.28 1.45
CA ALA A 75 -14.62 -22.09 1.93
C ALA A 75 -14.58 -20.96 2.96
N ALA A 76 -13.93 -21.20 4.09
CA ALA A 76 -13.68 -20.21 5.13
C ALA A 76 -12.28 -20.38 5.70
N LYS A 77 -11.61 -19.26 5.98
CA LYS A 77 -10.30 -19.18 6.64
C LYS A 77 -10.33 -18.04 7.67
N ALA A 78 -9.49 -18.14 8.70
CA ALA A 78 -9.35 -17.13 9.74
C ALA A 78 -7.88 -16.72 9.88
N TYR A 79 -7.62 -15.42 9.96
CA TYR A 79 -6.28 -14.84 10.03
C TYR A 79 -6.12 -14.09 11.36
N PRO A 80 -5.37 -14.64 12.33
CA PRO A 80 -5.19 -14.00 13.64
C PRO A 80 -4.50 -12.65 13.54
N ILE A 81 -5.01 -11.66 14.28
CA ILE A 81 -4.44 -10.30 14.31
C ILE A 81 -3.02 -10.29 14.85
N THR A 82 -2.73 -11.15 15.82
CA THR A 82 -1.39 -11.32 16.40
C THR A 82 -0.34 -11.71 15.35
N ILE A 83 -0.77 -12.42 14.30
CA ILE A 83 0.08 -12.85 13.19
C ILE A 83 0.08 -11.79 12.08
N MET A 84 -1.11 -11.29 11.71
CA MET A 84 -1.29 -10.28 10.66
C MET A 84 -0.64 -8.95 11.03
N GLY A 85 -0.59 -8.57 12.30
CA GLY A 85 0.05 -7.32 12.73
C GLY A 85 1.57 -7.27 12.49
N VAL A 86 2.21 -8.43 12.24
CA VAL A 86 3.64 -8.50 11.87
C VAL A 86 3.83 -8.48 10.34
N HIS A 87 2.85 -8.99 9.59
CA HIS A 87 2.97 -9.22 8.16
C HIS A 87 2.19 -8.22 7.30
N GLU A 88 1.18 -7.56 7.89
CA GLU A 88 0.30 -6.50 7.38
C GLU A 88 -0.53 -6.84 6.12
N LEU A 89 -0.08 -7.81 5.33
CA LEU A 89 -0.69 -8.30 4.11
C LEU A 89 -0.44 -9.81 3.97
N GLY A 90 -1.48 -10.54 3.55
CA GLY A 90 -1.40 -11.94 3.14
C GLY A 90 -2.12 -12.16 1.82
N ASN A 91 -1.42 -12.74 0.85
CA ASN A 91 -1.99 -13.24 -0.39
C ASN A 91 -2.33 -14.71 -0.21
N ASP A 92 -3.57 -15.09 -0.48
CA ASP A 92 -4.06 -16.46 -0.28
C ASP A 92 -5.07 -16.82 -1.39
N THR A 93 -5.35 -18.11 -1.54
CA THR A 93 -6.45 -18.63 -2.34
C THR A 93 -7.54 -19.21 -1.45
N LEU A 94 -8.77 -18.72 -1.60
CA LEU A 94 -9.95 -19.22 -0.89
C LEU A 94 -10.97 -19.79 -1.87
N GLY A 95 -11.17 -21.11 -1.84
CA GLY A 95 -12.13 -21.77 -2.74
C GLY A 95 -11.80 -21.59 -4.22
N GLY A 96 -10.51 -21.47 -4.56
CA GLY A 96 -10.03 -21.22 -5.92
C GLY A 96 -10.02 -19.74 -6.33
N ILE A 97 -10.41 -18.82 -5.44
CA ILE A 97 -10.38 -17.37 -5.70
C ILE A 97 -9.18 -16.74 -5.00
N PRO A 98 -8.30 -16.02 -5.72
CA PRO A 98 -7.25 -15.22 -5.10
C PRO A 98 -7.83 -14.11 -4.23
N ILE A 99 -7.32 -13.96 -3.02
CA ILE A 99 -7.69 -12.93 -2.06
C ILE A 99 -6.45 -12.27 -1.48
N ALA A 100 -6.60 -11.00 -1.11
CA ALA A 100 -5.63 -10.27 -0.30
C ALA A 100 -6.30 -9.88 1.02
N VAL A 101 -5.67 -10.24 2.13
CA VAL A 101 -6.13 -9.93 3.49
C VAL A 101 -5.15 -8.95 4.12
N SER A 102 -5.66 -7.88 4.73
CA SER A 102 -4.84 -6.84 5.36
C SER A 102 -5.46 -6.43 6.71
N TRP A 103 -4.63 -5.93 7.61
CA TRP A 103 -4.97 -5.53 8.98
C TRP A 103 -4.45 -4.13 9.29
#